data_AF-A0A358SRH7-F1
#
_entry.id   AF-A0A358SRH7-F1
#
_cell.length_a   1.000
_cell.length_b   1.000
_cell.length_c   1.000
_cell.angle_alpha   90.00
_cell.angle_beta   90.00
_cell.angle_gamma   90.00
#
_symmetry.space_group_name_H-M   'P 1'
#
loop_
_entity.id
_entity.type
_entity.pdbx_description
1 polymer ?
#
loop_
_entity_poly.entity_id
_entity_poly.type
_entity_poly.pdbx_seq_one_letter_code
_entity_poly.pdbx_strand_id
1 'polypeptide(L)'
;APYECGIIPDREPLQRFPVRFYLVAMIFIIFDIEIVFLYPWAVVFRQLRAFGLVEILVFAAVVFVSFMYLVSHGALDWGPAKRLRPAIGPRTTESTVTRVGPSPKSRTHEAA
;
A
#
# COMPACT_ATOMS: atom_id res chain seq x y z
N ALA A 1 -6.22 -24.34 -5.51
CA ALA A 1 -4.76 -24.48 -5.28
C ALA A 1 -4.16 -23.08 -5.24
N PRO A 2 -3.21 -22.76 -4.34
CA PRO A 2 -2.62 -21.43 -4.26
C PRO A 2 -1.63 -21.26 -5.43
N TYR A 3 -2.21 -21.02 -6.60
CA TYR A 3 -1.60 -20.66 -7.89
C TYR A 3 -0.43 -21.55 -8.34
N GLU A 4 -0.79 -22.67 -8.98
CA GLU A 4 -0.01 -23.52 -9.90
C GLU A 4 1.28 -24.22 -9.39
N CYS A 5 1.91 -23.73 -8.32
CA CYS A 5 3.21 -24.22 -7.86
C CYS A 5 3.18 -25.52 -7.02
N GLY A 6 2.02 -26.14 -6.80
CA GLY A 6 1.87 -27.42 -6.08
C GLY A 6 2.31 -27.45 -4.61
N ILE A 7 2.91 -26.38 -4.12
CA ILE A 7 3.46 -26.24 -2.77
C ILE A 7 2.39 -25.61 -1.87
N ILE A 8 2.05 -26.33 -0.80
CA ILE A 8 1.16 -25.85 0.24
C ILE A 8 2.00 -24.96 1.15
N PRO A 9 1.71 -23.66 1.28
CA PRO A 9 2.47 -22.79 2.15
C PRO A 9 2.25 -23.21 3.61
N ASP A 10 3.34 -23.55 4.32
CA ASP A 10 3.30 -23.95 5.73
C ASP A 10 2.87 -22.82 6.68
N ARG A 11 3.00 -21.56 6.24
CA ARG A 11 2.60 -20.37 7.01
C ARG A 11 2.05 -19.30 6.10
N GLU A 12 0.97 -18.67 6.56
CA GLU A 12 0.41 -17.50 5.94
C GLU A 12 1.41 -16.33 6.04
N PRO A 13 1.74 -15.64 4.93
CA PRO A 13 2.58 -14.46 5.00
C PRO A 13 1.93 -13.40 5.87
N LEU A 14 2.68 -12.79 6.79
CA LEU A 14 2.23 -11.61 7.53
C LEU A 14 2.04 -10.46 6.53
N GLN A 15 0.80 -10.28 6.08
CA GLN A 15 0.46 -9.28 5.07
C GLN A 15 0.49 -7.89 5.71
N ARG A 16 1.40 -7.03 5.25
CA ARG A 16 1.43 -5.63 5.66
C ARG A 16 0.31 -4.91 4.92
N PHE A 17 -0.81 -4.69 5.61
CA PHE A 17 -1.90 -3.88 5.08
C PHE A 17 -1.47 -2.41 5.01
N PRO A 18 -1.46 -1.82 3.81
CA PRO A 18 -1.03 -0.43 3.68
C PRO A 18 -2.17 0.49 4.11
N VAL A 19 -1.89 1.37 5.08
CA VAL A 19 -2.85 2.29 5.72
C VAL A 19 -3.51 3.26 4.72
N ARG A 20 -2.91 3.46 3.55
CA ARG A 20 -3.43 4.32 2.47
C ARG A 20 -4.86 4.00 2.02
N PHE A 21 -5.27 2.73 2.05
CA PHE A 21 -6.65 2.37 1.71
C PHE A 21 -7.66 2.93 2.72
N TYR A 22 -7.27 2.96 4.01
CA TYR A 22 -8.08 3.58 5.05
C TYR A 22 -8.17 5.10 4.88
N LEU A 23 -7.07 5.76 4.52
CA LEU A 23 -7.08 7.21 4.28
C LEU A 23 -8.05 7.61 3.17
N VAL A 24 -8.04 6.88 2.04
CA VAL A 24 -8.99 7.12 0.93
C VAL A 24 -10.43 6.90 1.39
N ALA A 25 -10.70 5.84 2.15
CA ALA A 25 -12.04 5.58 2.69
C ALA A 25 -12.50 6.67 3.67
N MET A 26 -11.60 7.16 4.53
CA MET A 26 -11.91 8.22 5.48
C MET A 26 -12.23 9.54 4.79
N ILE A 27 -11.47 9.93 3.76
CA ILE A 27 -11.76 11.12 2.94
C ILE A 27 -13.13 10.96 2.27
N PHE A 28 -13.41 9.79 1.70
CA PHE A 28 -14.70 9.52 1.04
C PHE A 28 -15.88 9.68 2.01
N ILE A 29 -15.78 9.16 3.24
CA ILE A 29 -16.82 9.31 4.26
C ILE A 29 -17.07 10.78 4.60
N ILE A 30 -16.00 11.57 4.77
CA ILE A 30 -16.14 13.00 5.09
C ILE A 30 -16.82 13.75 3.95
N PHE A 31 -16.45 13.47 2.70
CA PHE A 31 -17.06 14.06 1.52
C PHE A 31 -18.52 13.62 1.30
N ASP A 32 -18.84 12.35 1.58
CA ASP A 32 -20.22 11.85 1.51
C ASP A 32 -21.12 12.58 2.52
N ILE A 33 -20.64 12.77 3.75
CA ILE A 33 -21.32 13.56 4.78
C ILE A 33 -21.54 15.01 4.29
N GLU A 34 -20.57 15.61 3.60
CA GLU A 34 -20.71 16.95 3.03
C GLU A 34 -21.87 17.03 2.02
N ILE A 35 -21.99 16.03 1.14
CA ILE A 35 -23.09 15.94 0.16
C ILE A 35 -24.44 15.75 0.84
N VAL A 36 -24.49 14.92 1.89
CA VAL A 36 -25.72 14.70 2.67
C VAL A 36 -26.23 16.02 3.27
N PHE A 37 -25.34 16.93 3.69
CA PHE A 37 -25.73 18.26 4.17
C PHE A 37 -26.10 19.24 3.05
N LEU A 38 -25.46 19.14 1.89
CA LEU A 38 -25.82 19.92 0.69
C LEU A 38 -27.23 19.59 0.17
N TYR A 39 -27.71 18.35 0.35
CA TYR A 39 -28.98 17.92 -0.22
C TYR A 39 -30.20 18.67 0.34
N PRO A 40 -30.44 18.74 1.68
CA PRO A 40 -31.53 19.54 2.22
C PRO A 40 -31.43 21.01 1.82
N TRP A 41 -30.23 21.58 1.86
CA TRP A 41 -30.01 22.97 1.44
C TRP A 41 -30.44 23.20 -0.02
N ALA A 42 -30.08 22.29 -0.93
CA ALA A 42 -30.46 22.38 -2.34
C ALA A 42 -31.99 22.35 -2.51
N VAL A 43 -32.70 21.55 -1.70
CA VAL A 43 -34.17 21.48 -1.71
C VAL A 43 -34.81 22.79 -1.24
N VAL A 44 -34.27 23.44 -0.21
CA VAL A 44 -34.84 24.69 0.35
C VAL A 44 -34.14 25.98 -0.12
N PHE A 45 -33.25 25.90 -1.12
CA PHE A 45 -32.42 27.00 -1.61
C PHE A 45 -33.22 28.29 -1.90
N ARG A 46 -34.44 28.16 -2.44
CA ARG A 46 -35.32 29.29 -2.77
C ARG A 46 -35.72 30.14 -1.56
N GLN A 47 -35.76 29.54 -0.36
CA GLN A 47 -36.15 30.21 0.87
C GLN A 47 -34.93 30.90 1.53
N LEU A 48 -33.77 30.25 1.54
CA LEU A 48 -32.55 30.78 2.17
C LEU A 48 -31.80 31.82 1.32
N ARG A 49 -31.97 31.81 -0.02
CA ARG A 49 -31.33 32.75 -0.96
C ARG A 49 -29.81 32.90 -0.66
N ALA A 50 -29.34 34.13 -0.48
CA ALA A 50 -27.93 34.45 -0.26
C ALA A 50 -27.38 33.93 1.08
N PHE A 51 -28.21 33.89 2.13
CA PHE A 51 -27.79 33.42 3.44
C PHE A 51 -27.36 31.96 3.40
N GLY A 52 -28.21 31.10 2.83
CA GLY A 52 -27.88 29.69 2.66
C GLY A 52 -26.66 29.48 1.76
N LEU A 53 -26.45 30.34 0.75
CA LEU A 53 -25.29 30.25 -0.12
C LEU A 53 -23.99 30.52 0.64
N VAL A 54 -23.96 31.50 1.54
CA VAL A 54 -22.80 31.76 2.40
C VAL A 54 -22.55 30.59 3.35
N GLU A 55 -23.59 30.04 3.97
CA GLU A 55 -23.43 28.89 4.89
C GLU A 55 -22.82 27.67 4.20
N ILE A 56 -23.31 27.29 3.02
CA ILE A 56 -22.75 26.18 2.25
C ILE A 56 -21.33 26.46 1.79
N LEU A 57 -21.04 27.70 1.40
CA LEU A 57 -19.71 28.06 0.93
C LEU A 57 -18.68 28.02 2.07
N VAL A 58 -19.05 28.48 3.26
CA VAL A 58 -18.22 28.37 4.47
C VAL A 58 -18.04 26.90 4.88
N PHE A 59 -19.13 26.12 4.89
CA PHE A 59 -19.08 24.70 5.22
C PHE A 59 -18.16 23.92 4.27
N ALA A 60 -18.34 24.11 2.96
CA ALA A 60 -17.51 23.49 1.94
C ALA A 60 -16.05 23.96 2.02
N ALA A 61 -15.79 25.24 2.28
CA ALA A 61 -14.43 25.76 2.38
C ALA A 61 -13.62 25.08 3.51
N VAL A 62 -14.22 24.81 4.66
CA VAL A 62 -13.53 24.15 5.79
C VAL A 62 -13.14 22.71 5.43
N VAL A 63 -14.07 21.95 4.83
CA VAL A 63 -13.79 20.56 4.39
C VAL A 63 -12.77 20.57 3.25
N PHE A 64 -12.92 21.48 2.30
CA PHE A 64 -12.04 21.63 1.15
C PHE A 64 -10.60 21.95 1.55
N VAL A 65 -10.38 22.85 2.50
CA VAL A 65 -9.04 23.15 3.04
C VAL A 65 -8.44 21.92 3.73
N SER A 66 -9.25 21.18 4.50
CA SER A 66 -8.83 19.93 5.16
C SER A 66 -8.44 18.85 4.14
N PHE A 67 -9.22 18.72 3.07
CA PHE A 67 -8.95 17.82 1.95
C PHE A 67 -7.64 18.19 1.24
N MET A 68 -7.50 19.47 0.85
CA MET A 68 -6.29 19.98 0.22
C MET A 68 -5.04 19.68 1.06
N TYR A 69 -5.11 19.93 2.37
CA TYR A 69 -4.01 19.62 3.29
C TYR A 69 -3.62 18.14 3.24
N LEU A 70 -4.61 17.24 3.29
CA LEU A 70 -4.37 15.80 3.27
C LEU A 70 -3.76 15.31 1.94
N VAL A 71 -4.24 15.86 0.82
CA VAL A 71 -3.68 15.56 -0.51
C VAL A 71 -2.23 16.05 -0.61
N SER A 72 -1.96 17.28 -0.14
CA SER A 72 -0.59 17.82 -0.11
C SER A 72 0.36 17.00 0.76
N HIS A 73 -0.14 16.29 1.76
CA HIS A 73 0.65 15.40 2.62
C HIS A 73 0.86 14.00 2.04
N GLY A 74 0.49 13.77 0.76
CA GLY A 74 0.76 12.52 0.07
C GLY A 74 -0.20 11.39 0.45
N ALA A 75 -1.39 11.70 0.98
CA ALA A 75 -2.40 10.67 1.28
C ALA A 75 -2.82 9.85 0.03
N LEU A 76 -2.62 10.41 -1.17
CA LEU A 76 -2.90 9.78 -2.46
C LEU A 76 -1.64 9.33 -3.22
N ASP A 77 -0.44 9.41 -2.62
CA ASP A 77 0.77 8.98 -3.31
C ASP A 77 0.89 7.45 -3.27
N TRP A 78 0.85 6.83 -4.45
CA TRP A 78 0.98 5.38 -4.64
C TRP A 78 2.41 4.97 -4.95
N GLY A 79 3.39 5.85 -4.66
CA GLY A 79 4.80 5.68 -4.94
C GLY A 79 5.32 4.27 -4.64
N PRO A 80 6.24 3.74 -5.47
CA PRO A 80 6.75 2.39 -5.34
C PRO A 80 7.32 2.20 -3.93
N ALA A 81 6.91 1.12 -3.25
CA ALA A 81 7.44 0.76 -1.95
C ALA A 81 8.96 0.85 -2.01
N LYS A 82 9.58 1.67 -1.15
CA LYS A 82 11.03 1.89 -1.12
C LYS A 82 11.71 0.54 -1.28
N ARG A 83 12.42 0.33 -2.41
CA ARG A 83 13.23 -0.87 -2.62
C ARG A 83 14.16 -0.96 -1.42
N LEU A 84 13.86 -1.89 -0.50
CA LEU A 84 14.84 -2.31 0.48
C LEU A 84 16.04 -2.75 -0.35
N ARG A 85 17.15 -2.03 -0.22
CA ARG A 85 18.40 -2.40 -0.88
C ARG A 85 18.65 -3.86 -0.51
N PRO A 86 18.79 -4.79 -1.47
CA PRO A 86 19.18 -6.13 -1.11
C PRO A 86 20.55 -6.00 -0.43
N ALA A 87 20.65 -6.41 0.83
CA ALA A 87 21.92 -6.48 1.56
C ALA A 87 22.87 -7.56 1.01
N ILE A 88 22.48 -8.19 -0.11
CA ILE A 88 23.21 -9.26 -0.76
C ILE A 88 24.12 -8.60 -1.79
N GLY A 89 25.42 -8.57 -1.48
CA GLY A 89 26.46 -8.21 -2.44
C GLY A 89 26.43 -9.10 -3.70
N PRO A 90 27.19 -8.76 -4.75
CA PRO A 90 27.16 -9.46 -6.02
C PRO A 90 27.41 -10.96 -5.82
N ARG A 91 26.39 -11.79 -6.08
CA ARG A 91 26.53 -13.25 -6.12
C ARG A 91 27.26 -13.59 -7.41
N THR A 92 28.55 -13.86 -7.29
CA THR A 92 29.38 -14.36 -8.38
C THR A 92 29.21 -15.88 -8.51
N THR A 93 29.51 -16.41 -9.70
CA THR A 93 29.46 -17.83 -10.04
C THR A 93 30.41 -18.70 -9.20
N GLU A 94 31.37 -18.10 -8.51
CA GLU A 94 32.33 -18.80 -7.66
C GLU A 94 31.70 -19.40 -6.40
N SER A 95 30.66 -18.78 -5.83
CA SER A 95 30.05 -19.27 -4.57
C SER A 95 29.21 -20.54 -4.74
N THR A 96 28.79 -20.84 -5.97
CA THR A 96 27.89 -21.97 -6.28
C THR A 96 28.66 -23.22 -6.73
N VAL A 97 29.86 -23.06 -7.29
CA VAL A 97 30.57 -24.15 -7.99
C VAL A 97 31.44 -25.01 -7.06
N THR A 98 31.80 -24.54 -5.87
CA THR A 98 32.77 -25.28 -5.02
C THR A 98 32.21 -26.55 -4.37
N ARG A 99 30.89 -26.81 -4.42
CA ARG A 99 30.30 -27.96 -3.71
C ARG A 99 30.02 -29.19 -4.57
N VAL A 100 30.48 -29.23 -5.82
CA VAL A 100 30.39 -30.44 -6.66
C VAL A 100 31.76 -30.76 -7.27
N GLY A 101 32.68 -31.21 -6.42
CA GLY A 101 33.88 -31.93 -6.83
C GLY A 101 33.75 -33.40 -6.45
N PRO A 102 34.17 -34.35 -7.30
CA PRO A 102 34.05 -35.77 -7.03
C PRO A 102 34.89 -36.17 -5.80
N SER A 103 34.25 -36.86 -4.85
CA SER A 103 34.95 -37.44 -3.69
C SER A 103 36.08 -38.36 -4.19
N PRO A 104 37.35 -38.11 -3.81
CA PRO A 104 38.46 -38.94 -4.23
C PRO A 104 38.32 -40.33 -3.59
N LYS A 105 38.15 -41.36 -4.42
CA LYS A 105 38.20 -42.77 -4.02
C LYS A 105 39.55 -43.04 -3.33
N SER A 106 39.52 -43.43 -2.06
CA SER A 106 40.66 -44.00 -1.35
C SER A 106 41.09 -45.30 -2.04
N ARG A 107 42.16 -45.22 -2.83
CA ARG A 107 42.88 -46.38 -3.35
C ARG A 107 43.66 -46.99 -2.18
N THR A 108 43.05 -47.94 -1.48
CA THR A 108 43.76 -48.83 -0.55
C THR A 108 44.62 -49.79 -1.37
N HIS A 109 45.93 -49.58 -1.33
CA HIS A 109 46.95 -50.54 -1.75
C HIS A 109 48.05 -50.52 -0.69
N GLU A 110 47.96 -51.47 0.25
CA GLU A 110 49.04 -51.92 1.13
C GLU A 110 48.54 -53.27 1.67
N ALA A 111 48.92 -54.44 1.14
CA ALA A 111 50.26 -55.01 1.01
C ALA A 111 50.98 -55.07 2.36
N ALA A 112 50.62 -56.07 3.16
CA ALA A 112 51.47 -56.72 4.15
C ALA A 112 51.12 -58.20 4.17
#